data_AF-A0AA88L8P9-F1
#
_entry.id   AF-A0AA88L8P9-F1
#
_cell.length_a   1.000
_cell.length_b   1.000
_cell.length_c   1.000
_cell.angle_alpha   90.00
_cell.angle_beta   90.00
_cell.angle_gamma   90.00
#
_symmetry.space_group_name_H-M   'P 1'
#
loop_
_entity.id
_entity.type
_entity.pdbx_description
1 polymer ?
#
loop_
_entity_poly.entity_id
_entity_poly.type
_entity_poly.pdbx_seq_one_letter_code
_entity_poly.pdbx_strand_id
1 'polypeptide(L)'
;MIQECPHPLDFDSTNKTHLDFIISAANLKAVIYGLPPHRDPHLVKILVVSVEVPTFVPQSGVRIAGTDAEAQAANQGQTDISLLYFRLLSSALCIACNLLKYYIN
;
A
#
# COMPACT_ATOMS: atom_id res chain seq x y z
N MET A 1 12.23 3.10 27.95
CA MET A 1 11.76 2.73 26.60
C MET A 1 12.95 2.74 25.67
N ILE A 2 13.17 1.66 24.94
CA ILE A 2 14.23 1.58 23.92
C ILE A 2 13.55 1.83 22.58
N GLN A 3 14.07 2.80 21.82
CA GLN A 3 13.64 3.06 20.46
C GLN A 3 14.71 2.46 19.53
N GLU A 4 14.36 1.34 18.90
CA GLU A 4 15.21 0.69 17.90
C GLU A 4 15.11 1.46 16.58
N CYS A 5 16.26 1.77 15.98
CA CYS A 5 16.30 2.46 14.69
C CYS A 5 15.78 1.52 13.59
N PRO A 6 14.67 1.87 12.89
CA PRO A 6 14.21 1.07 11.77
C PRO A 6 15.16 1.24 10.58
N HIS A 7 15.27 0.19 9.77
CA HIS A 7 16.00 0.22 8.50
C HIS A 7 15.00 0.08 7.35
N PRO A 8 15.21 0.78 6.22
CA PRO A 8 14.39 0.59 5.03
C PRO A 8 14.55 -0.85 4.52
N LEU A 9 13.47 -1.38 3.97
CA LEU A 9 13.41 -2.72 3.43
C LEU A 9 13.23 -2.66 1.92
N ASP A 10 14.10 -3.34 1.19
CA ASP A 10 13.96 -3.49 -0.25
C ASP A 10 12.94 -4.59 -0.57
N PHE A 11 12.05 -4.29 -1.51
CA PHE A 11 11.06 -5.26 -1.94
C PHE A 11 11.73 -6.39 -2.75
N ASP A 12 11.63 -7.60 -2.22
CA ASP A 12 11.96 -8.84 -2.91
C ASP A 12 10.71 -9.69 -3.21
N SER A 13 10.52 -10.04 -4.48
CA SER A 13 9.44 -10.91 -4.98
C SER A 13 9.66 -12.41 -4.72
N THR A 14 10.85 -12.81 -4.28
CA THR A 14 11.13 -14.20 -3.87
C THR A 14 10.86 -14.42 -2.39
N ASN A 15 10.85 -13.35 -1.60
CA ASN A 15 10.53 -13.38 -0.18
C ASN A 15 9.03 -13.64 0.03
N LYS A 16 8.71 -14.75 0.69
CA LYS A 16 7.34 -15.18 0.98
C LYS A 16 6.55 -14.12 1.77
N THR A 17 7.15 -13.52 2.79
CA THR A 17 6.48 -12.54 3.65
C THR A 17 6.06 -11.29 2.87
N HIS A 18 6.90 -10.83 1.93
CA HIS A 18 6.58 -9.69 1.10
C HIS A 18 5.41 -10.00 0.15
N LEU A 19 5.45 -11.15 -0.51
CA LEU A 19 4.35 -11.58 -1.38
C LEU A 19 3.06 -11.81 -0.61
N ASP A 20 3.11 -12.47 0.54
CA ASP A 20 1.92 -12.73 1.39
C ASP A 20 1.27 -11.42 1.82
N PHE A 21 2.06 -10.40 2.17
CA PHE A 21 1.57 -9.07 2.52
C PHE A 21 0.81 -8.44 1.33
N ILE A 22 1.39 -8.47 0.14
CA ILE A 22 0.77 -7.92 -1.07
C ILE A 22 -0.52 -8.66 -1.42
N ILE A 23 -0.51 -9.99 -1.42
CA ILE A 23 -1.69 -10.81 -1.72
C ILE A 23 -2.82 -10.51 -0.74
N SER A 24 -2.51 -10.42 0.55
CA SER A 24 -3.52 -10.13 1.58
C SER A 24 -4.10 -8.72 1.43
N ALA A 25 -3.24 -7.71 1.22
CA ALA A 25 -3.66 -6.33 1.03
C ALA A 25 -4.50 -6.15 -0.26
N ALA A 26 -4.08 -6.77 -1.36
CA ALA A 26 -4.79 -6.74 -2.63
C ALA A 26 -6.18 -7.37 -2.50
N ASN A 27 -6.30 -8.50 -1.80
CA ASN A 27 -7.58 -9.15 -1.57
C ASN A 27 -8.52 -8.32 -0.69
N LEU A 28 -8.00 -7.71 0.39
CA LEU A 28 -8.80 -6.80 1.21
C LEU A 28 -9.32 -5.61 0.37
N LYS A 29 -8.47 -5.09 -0.53
CA LYS A 29 -8.84 -4.01 -1.43
C LYS A 29 -9.87 -4.44 -2.49
N ALA A 30 -9.74 -5.65 -3.04
CA ALA A 30 -10.70 -6.22 -3.98
C ALA A 30 -12.11 -6.30 -3.36
N VAL A 31 -12.21 -6.74 -2.09
CA VAL A 31 -13.48 -6.78 -1.35
C VAL A 31 -14.12 -5.39 -1.23
N ILE A 32 -13.33 -4.35 -0.95
CA ILE A 32 -13.83 -2.96 -0.87
C ILE A 32 -14.44 -2.50 -2.21
N TYR A 33 -13.93 -3.00 -3.34
CA TYR A 33 -14.42 -2.67 -4.67
C TYR A 33 -15.44 -3.67 -5.23
N GLY A 34 -15.79 -4.73 -4.49
CA GLY A 34 -16.68 -5.80 -4.98
C GLY A 34 -16.05 -6.66 -6.09
N LEU A 35 -14.72 -6.69 -6.20
CA LEU A 35 -13.98 -7.53 -7.15
C LEU A 35 -13.69 -8.91 -6.56
N PRO A 36 -13.60 -9.96 -7.40
CA PRO A 36 -13.22 -11.29 -6.93
C PRO A 36 -11.77 -11.30 -6.42
N PRO A 37 -11.48 -11.96 -5.28
CA PRO A 37 -10.13 -12.10 -4.78
C PRO A 37 -9.33 -13.11 -5.63
N HIS A 38 -8.03 -12.85 -5.79
CA HIS A 38 -7.09 -13.76 -6.44
C HIS A 38 -5.99 -14.17 -5.46
N ARG A 39 -5.71 -15.47 -5.38
CA ARG A 39 -4.77 -16.06 -4.41
C ARG A 39 -3.59 -16.79 -5.06
N ASP A 40 -3.49 -16.76 -6.38
CA ASP A 40 -2.38 -17.39 -7.10
C ASP A 40 -1.09 -16.56 -6.92
N PRO A 41 -0.08 -17.08 -6.20
CA PRO A 41 1.16 -16.35 -5.96
C PRO A 41 1.97 -16.13 -7.25
N HIS A 42 1.84 -17.00 -8.25
CA HIS A 42 2.60 -16.87 -9.49
C HIS A 42 2.13 -15.67 -10.31
N LEU A 43 0.82 -15.49 -10.42
CA LEU A 43 0.23 -14.35 -11.12
C LEU A 43 0.56 -13.04 -10.43
N VAL A 44 0.43 -13.00 -9.10
CA VAL A 44 0.73 -11.81 -8.32
C VAL A 44 2.21 -11.45 -8.43
N LYS A 45 3.12 -12.44 -8.44
CA LYS A 45 4.55 -12.20 -8.63
C LYS A 45 4.85 -11.50 -9.97
N ILE A 46 4.25 -11.97 -11.07
CA ILE A 46 4.44 -11.36 -12.40
C ILE A 46 3.95 -9.91 -12.39
N LEU A 47 2.76 -9.67 -11.83
CA LEU A 47 2.16 -8.34 -11.77
C LEU A 47 3.00 -7.37 -10.94
N VAL A 48 3.46 -7.79 -9.75
CA VAL A 48 4.23 -6.93 -8.85
C VAL A 48 5.59 -6.54 -9.45
N VAL A 49 6.23 -7.42 -10.23
CA VAL A 49 7.49 -7.08 -10.91
C VAL A 49 7.30 -5.98 -11.97
N SER A 50 6.11 -5.87 -12.56
CA SER A 50 5.78 -4.81 -13.52
C SER A 50 5.40 -3.46 -12.90
N VAL A 51 5.33 -3.37 -11.56
CA VAL A 51 4.94 -2.14 -10.87
C VAL A 51 6.16 -1.25 -10.67
N GLU A 52 6.12 -0.05 -11.24
CA GLU A 52 7.14 0.98 -10.99
C GLU A 52 6.83 1.74 -9.69
N VAL A 53 7.74 1.67 -8.72
CA VAL A 53 7.62 2.36 -7.44
C VAL A 53 8.40 3.69 -7.53
N PRO A 54 7.77 4.85 -7.28
CA PRO A 54 8.47 6.13 -7.29
C PRO A 54 9.46 6.22 -6.13
N THR A 55 10.57 6.93 -6.35
CA THR A 55 11.56 7.18 -5.32
C THR A 55 10.98 8.01 -4.18
N PHE A 56 11.18 7.58 -2.94
CA PHE A 56 10.79 8.34 -1.77
C PHE A 56 11.68 9.58 -1.61
N VAL A 57 11.07 10.76 -1.47
CA VAL A 57 11.76 12.02 -1.16
C VAL A 57 11.27 12.51 0.20
N PRO A 58 12.15 12.64 1.22
CA PRO A 58 11.73 13.07 2.55
C PRO A 58 11.19 14.50 2.51
N GLN A 59 10.01 14.69 3.10
CA GLN A 59 9.38 16.01 3.18
C GLN A 59 9.78 16.71 4.47
N SER A 60 10.28 17.94 4.36
CA SER A 60 10.51 18.80 5.52
C SER A 60 9.18 19.26 6.12
N GLY A 61 9.06 19.24 7.44
CA GLY A 61 7.86 19.70 8.16
C GLY A 61 6.88 18.60 8.57
N VAL A 62 7.16 17.32 8.27
CA VAL A 62 6.42 16.19 8.85
C VAL A 62 6.77 16.08 10.33
N ARG A 63 5.78 16.30 11.20
CA ARG A 63 5.93 16.18 12.66
C ARG A 63 5.50 14.79 13.08
N ILE A 64 6.42 14.04 13.68
CA ILE A 64 6.16 12.73 14.28
C ILE A 64 6.11 12.94 15.79
N ALA A 65 5.00 12.58 16.43
CA ALA A 65 4.87 12.66 17.88
C ALA A 65 5.83 11.67 18.54
N GLY A 66 6.63 12.12 19.51
CA GLY A 66 7.55 11.27 20.26
C GLY A 66 6.91 10.61 21.49
N THR A 67 5.73 11.09 21.90
CA THR A 67 5.01 10.60 23.07
C THR A 67 3.50 10.50 22.79
N ASP A 68 2.81 9.66 23.56
CA ASP A 68 1.36 9.48 23.46
C ASP A 68 0.60 10.80 23.73
N ALA A 69 1.12 11.65 24.62
CA ALA A 69 0.54 12.95 24.95
C ALA A 69 0.60 13.93 23.76
N GLU A 70 1.72 13.94 23.02
CA GLU A 70 1.88 14.74 21.80
C GLU A 70 0.98 14.22 20.66
N ALA A 71 0.83 12.90 20.54
CA ALA A 71 -0.06 12.28 19.55
C ALA A 71 -1.53 12.63 19.79
N GLN A 72 -1.96 12.65 21.06
CA GLN A 72 -3.33 13.04 21.44
C GLN A 72 -3.64 14.50 21.14
N ALA A 73 -2.68 15.41 21.34
CA ALA A 73 -2.84 16.84 21.02
C ALA A 73 -2.94 17.11 19.51
N ALA A 74 -2.35 16.23 18.67
CA ALA A 74 -2.35 16.38 17.21
C ALA A 74 -3.64 15.89 16.51
N ASN A 75 -4.56 15.21 17.22
CA ASN A 75 -5.78 14.62 16.65
C ASN A 75 -6.88 15.62 16.23
N GLN A 76 -6.57 16.92 16.13
CA GLN A 76 -7.54 17.94 15.68
C GLN A 76 -7.62 18.10 14.16
N GLY A 77 -6.95 17.25 13.38
CA GLY A 77 -7.04 17.22 11.92
C GLY A 77 -7.91 16.08 11.42
N GLN A 78 -9.15 16.40 11.02
CA GLN A 78 -10.04 15.53 10.26
C GLN A 78 -9.27 14.88 9.10
N THR A 79 -9.08 13.56 9.14
CA THR A 79 -8.54 12.83 7.98
C THR A 79 -9.65 12.82 6.94
N ASP A 80 -9.51 13.62 5.89
CA ASP A 80 -10.45 13.62 4.77
C ASP A 80 -10.28 12.31 4.00
N ILE A 81 -10.99 11.27 4.46
CA ILE A 81 -11.03 9.94 3.84
C ILE A 81 -11.44 10.05 2.36
N SER A 82 -12.15 11.12 1.97
CA SER A 82 -12.54 11.41 0.57
C SER A 82 -11.32 11.60 -0.34
N LEU A 83 -10.25 12.27 0.13
CA LEU A 83 -9.02 12.45 -0.64
C LEU A 83 -8.21 11.14 -0.77
N LEU A 84 -8.27 10.29 0.26
CA LEU A 84 -7.73 8.93 0.22
C LEU A 84 -8.47 8.08 -0.82
N TYR A 85 -9.80 8.13 -0.85
CA TYR A 85 -10.58 7.45 -1.90
C TYR A 85 -10.20 7.94 -3.30
N PHE A 86 -10.05 9.25 -3.50
CA PHE A 86 -9.73 9.82 -4.81
C PHE A 86 -8.32 9.41 -5.31
N ARG A 87 -7.30 9.46 -4.44
CA ARG A 87 -5.92 9.04 -4.79
C ARG A 87 -5.81 7.53 -4.99
N LEU A 88 -6.56 6.75 -4.22
CA LEU A 88 -6.54 5.31 -4.32
C LEU A 88 -7.35 4.84 -5.53
N LEU A 89 -8.39 5.57 -5.96
CA LEU A 89 -9.07 5.36 -7.24
C LEU A 89 -8.17 5.68 -8.44
N SER A 90 -7.34 6.74 -8.38
CA SER A 90 -6.41 7.06 -9.48
C SER A 90 -5.26 6.06 -9.61
N SER A 91 -4.73 5.53 -8.50
CA SER A 91 -3.71 4.48 -8.53
C SER A 91 -4.28 3.09 -8.79
N ALA A 92 -5.49 2.79 -8.30
CA ALA A 92 -6.20 1.55 -8.59
C ALA A 92 -6.59 1.44 -10.07
N LEU A 93 -6.78 2.55 -10.79
CA LEU A 93 -6.98 2.52 -12.24
C LEU A 93 -5.76 1.90 -12.97
N CYS A 94 -4.55 2.09 -12.45
CA CYS A 94 -3.33 1.53 -13.05
C CYS A 94 -3.25 0.00 -12.85
N ILE A 95 -3.62 -0.49 -11.65
CA ILE A 95 -3.64 -1.94 -11.34
C ILE A 95 -4.86 -2.62 -12.00
N ALA A 96 -6.03 -1.97 -11.98
CA ALA A 96 -7.25 -2.47 -12.61
C ALA A 96 -7.12 -2.51 -14.14
N CYS A 97 -6.42 -1.58 -14.79
CA CYS A 97 -6.13 -1.68 -16.23
C CYS A 97 -5.26 -2.91 -16.57
N ASN A 98 -4.32 -3.29 -15.71
CA ASN A 98 -3.51 -4.50 -15.92
C ASN A 98 -4.28 -5.79 -15.57
N LEU A 99 -5.13 -5.77 -14.55
CA LEU A 99 -6.00 -6.92 -14.19
C LEU A 99 -7.16 -7.12 -15.18
N LEU A 100 -7.77 -6.06 -15.72
CA LEU A 100 -8.78 -6.14 -16.78
C LEU A 100 -8.20 -6.66 -18.09
N LYS A 101 -6.95 -6.30 -18.44
CA LYS A 101 -6.25 -6.93 -19.57
C LYS A 101 -6.01 -8.43 -19.37
N TYR A 102 -5.80 -8.87 -18.12
CA TYR A 102 -5.63 -10.28 -17.77
C TYR A 102 -6.95 -11.06 -17.72
N TYR A 103 -8.08 -10.41 -17.43
CA TYR A 103 -9.41 -11.03 -17.36
C TYR A 103 -10.16 -11.07 -18.70
N ILE A 104 -9.74 -10.27 -19.69
CA ILE A 104 -10.38 -10.16 -21.02
C ILE A 104 -9.58 -10.92 -22.13
N ASN A 105 -8.45 -11.55 -21.80
CA ASN A 105 -7.82 -12.59 -22.64
C ASN A 105 -8.03 -13.98 -22.02
#